data_AF-A0A382K8R6-F1
#
_entry.id   AF-A0A382K8R6-F1
#
_cell.length_a   1.000
_cell.length_b   1.000
_cell.length_c   1.000
_cell.angle_alpha   90.00
_cell.angle_beta   90.00
_cell.angle_gamma   90.00
#
_symmetry.space_group_name_H-M   'P 1'
#
loop_
_entity.id
_entity.type
_entity.pdbx_description
1 polymer ?
#
loop_
_entity_poly.entity_id
_entity_poly.type
_entity_poly.pdbx_seq_one_letter_code
_entity_poly.pdbx_strand_id
1 'polypeptide(L)'
;MSEQRGDVSREEFARRALPKTVLFDGFRRRGVRRLFVKHLAPNDNDKNQIYIAPSLDGMANLLRGRLSEGSESTSSTRVGSSPGRPKMVLHLDWVWITADDRDATAPNTKLIYYFQYPEVRLSGFLSGCTDPPDSLRRTQLGRYGRRTLLFGTNGECVFGHVIAGPPGSGIPDIPGLSPSPVSTVLLEAHLGDNASREEVVRRDLKTVLPPVGGETNQKHLPVPGDETPVEDNADEAPTVLPKPQLVGGETVEERLRELIGPWHPCVVLRDDGVGPVPFTGPQRAGFTLEALLGIAVNATPGPDIEGWELKTFRFSTMVTLMTPVADGGREKTLGMRRFLERHGREGRDGESLRFTGRYRVGSTVQGRTLELEGTGSHILEKTGVALVESDP
;
A
#
# COMPACT_ATOMS: atom_id res chain seq x y z
N MET A 1 -32.43 -42.40 25.89
CA MET A 1 -31.78 -41.36 26.73
C MET A 1 -30.29 -41.35 26.46
N SER A 2 -29.79 -40.42 25.67
CA SER A 2 -28.40 -39.91 25.69
C SER A 2 -28.21 -38.88 24.56
N GLU A 3 -29.06 -37.85 24.53
CA GLU A 3 -28.78 -36.57 23.88
C GLU A 3 -28.38 -35.61 25.00
N GLN A 4 -27.09 -35.31 25.16
CA GLN A 4 -26.62 -34.17 25.97
C GLN A 4 -25.11 -33.88 25.85
N ARG A 5 -24.47 -34.17 24.70
CA ARG A 5 -23.05 -33.82 24.46
C ARG A 5 -22.82 -32.71 23.44
N GLY A 6 -23.87 -32.23 22.78
CA GLY A 6 -23.78 -31.19 21.73
C GLY A 6 -24.03 -29.75 22.18
N ASP A 7 -24.57 -29.55 23.39
CA ASP A 7 -25.07 -28.22 23.81
C ASP A 7 -24.04 -27.42 24.63
N VAL A 8 -23.25 -28.10 25.46
CA VAL A 8 -22.27 -27.46 26.36
C VAL A 8 -21.20 -26.66 25.59
N SER A 9 -20.73 -27.14 24.44
CA SER A 9 -19.73 -26.40 23.65
C SER A 9 -20.32 -25.21 22.91
N ARG A 10 -21.61 -25.23 22.58
CA ARG A 10 -22.33 -24.10 21.96
C ARG A 10 -22.63 -23.02 22.99
N GLU A 11 -23.06 -23.41 24.19
CA GLU A 11 -23.29 -22.48 25.30
C GLU A 11 -21.99 -21.85 25.83
N GLU A 12 -20.93 -22.65 26.00
CA GLU A 12 -19.61 -22.13 26.42
C GLU A 12 -18.99 -21.23 25.35
N PHE A 13 -19.23 -21.54 24.07
CA PHE A 13 -18.87 -20.67 22.95
C PHE A 13 -19.66 -19.36 22.95
N ALA A 14 -20.98 -19.41 23.15
CA ALA A 14 -21.82 -18.22 23.25
C ALA A 14 -21.41 -17.32 24.44
N ARG A 15 -20.92 -17.92 25.54
CA ARG A 15 -20.36 -17.17 26.69
C ARG A 15 -19.02 -16.49 26.39
N ARG A 16 -18.25 -16.99 25.41
CA ARG A 16 -16.95 -16.42 25.00
C ARG A 16 -17.03 -15.55 23.74
N ALA A 17 -18.14 -15.56 23.01
CA ALA A 17 -18.28 -14.71 21.83
C ALA A 17 -18.74 -13.31 22.26
N LEU A 18 -17.93 -12.28 22.00
CA LEU A 18 -18.37 -10.89 22.17
C LEU A 18 -19.61 -10.63 21.30
N PRO A 19 -20.69 -10.05 21.84
CA PRO A 19 -21.76 -9.51 21.02
C PRO A 19 -21.18 -8.52 20.00
N LYS A 20 -21.66 -8.56 18.75
CA LYS A 20 -21.12 -7.74 17.65
C LYS A 20 -21.03 -6.24 18.00
N THR A 21 -21.99 -5.72 18.75
CA THR A 21 -22.02 -4.34 19.25
C THR A 21 -20.86 -4.06 20.22
N VAL A 22 -20.67 -4.93 21.21
CA VAL A 22 -19.59 -4.82 22.20
C VAL A 22 -18.22 -4.92 21.54
N LEU A 23 -18.08 -5.75 20.50
CA LEU A 23 -16.84 -5.88 19.73
C LEU A 23 -16.46 -4.56 19.04
N PHE A 24 -17.38 -3.93 18.31
CA PHE A 24 -17.08 -2.66 17.64
C PHE A 24 -16.82 -1.52 18.63
N ASP A 25 -17.54 -1.51 19.76
CA ASP A 25 -17.27 -0.54 20.82
C ASP A 25 -15.89 -0.77 21.47
N GLY A 26 -15.45 -2.03 21.56
CA GLY A 26 -14.09 -2.39 21.99
C GLY A 26 -13.02 -1.80 21.08
N PHE A 27 -13.21 -1.84 19.76
CA PHE A 27 -12.33 -1.17 18.80
C PHE A 27 -12.38 0.35 18.92
N ARG A 28 -13.58 0.94 19.03
CA ARG A 28 -13.76 2.40 19.18
C ARG A 28 -13.07 2.95 20.41
N ARG A 29 -13.23 2.30 21.57
CA ARG A 29 -12.58 2.70 22.83
C ARG A 29 -11.05 2.74 22.72
N ARG A 30 -10.47 1.92 21.84
CA ARG A 30 -9.03 1.88 21.56
C ARG A 30 -8.60 2.89 20.49
N GLY A 31 -9.49 3.74 20.02
CA GLY A 31 -9.22 4.78 19.03
C GLY A 31 -9.26 4.30 17.57
N VAL A 32 -9.73 3.07 17.32
CA VAL A 32 -9.83 2.54 15.96
C VAL A 32 -11.06 3.13 15.27
N ARG A 33 -10.83 3.87 14.18
CA ARG A 33 -11.88 4.51 13.38
C ARG A 33 -12.18 3.79 12.07
N ARG A 34 -11.20 3.06 11.53
CA ARG A 34 -11.33 2.24 10.33
C ARG A 34 -11.02 0.79 10.68
N LEU A 35 -11.93 -0.09 10.34
CA LEU A 35 -11.83 -1.53 10.60
C LEU A 35 -11.72 -2.29 9.29
N PHE A 36 -10.70 -3.12 9.17
CA PHE A 36 -10.52 -4.08 8.09
C PHE A 36 -11.07 -5.42 8.50
N VAL A 37 -11.74 -6.07 7.56
CA VAL A 37 -12.35 -7.39 7.75
C VAL A 37 -11.85 -8.32 6.67
N LYS A 38 -11.34 -9.48 7.09
CA LYS A 38 -10.92 -10.57 6.22
C LYS A 38 -11.67 -11.84 6.59
N HIS A 39 -12.39 -12.41 5.64
CA HIS A 39 -12.83 -13.80 5.76
C HIS A 39 -11.64 -14.72 5.53
N LEU A 40 -11.28 -15.50 6.54
CA LEU A 40 -10.07 -16.31 6.53
C LEU A 40 -10.28 -17.58 5.70
N ALA A 41 -9.37 -17.82 4.76
CA ALA A 41 -9.31 -19.06 4.00
C ALA A 41 -8.92 -20.24 4.93
N PRO A 42 -9.18 -21.50 4.56
CA PRO A 42 -8.77 -22.66 5.36
C PRO A 42 -7.26 -22.67 5.67
N ASN A 43 -6.45 -22.20 4.73
CA ASN A 43 -5.00 -22.14 4.88
C ASN A 43 -4.50 -20.93 5.66
N ASP A 44 -5.34 -19.96 6.03
CA ASP A 44 -4.91 -18.80 6.84
C ASP A 44 -4.77 -19.25 8.31
N ASN A 45 -3.54 -19.54 8.74
CA ASN A 45 -3.23 -20.04 10.08
C ASN A 45 -1.77 -19.76 10.47
N ASP A 46 -1.41 -20.05 11.71
CA ASP A 46 -0.09 -19.81 12.29
C ASP A 46 1.08 -20.43 11.52
N LYS A 47 0.88 -21.59 10.88
CA LYS A 47 1.91 -22.23 10.04
C LYS A 47 2.06 -21.57 8.68
N ASN A 48 0.95 -21.30 8.02
CA ASN A 48 0.91 -20.86 6.62
C ASN A 48 0.91 -19.34 6.45
N GLN A 49 0.73 -18.61 7.56
CA GLN A 49 0.52 -17.17 7.61
C GLN A 49 -0.81 -16.76 6.97
N ILE A 50 -1.28 -15.55 7.25
CA ILE A 50 -2.56 -15.05 6.73
C ILE A 50 -2.28 -14.13 5.54
N TYR A 51 -2.82 -14.42 4.36
CA TYR A 51 -2.66 -13.54 3.20
C TYR A 51 -3.47 -12.26 3.36
N ILE A 52 -2.84 -11.09 3.28
CA ILE A 52 -3.50 -9.79 3.52
C ILE A 52 -3.71 -8.99 2.23
N ALA A 53 -2.71 -8.93 1.34
CA ALA A 53 -2.78 -8.11 0.13
C ALA A 53 -1.73 -8.55 -0.90
N PRO A 54 -1.83 -8.11 -2.16
CA PRO A 54 -0.81 -8.36 -3.17
C PRO A 54 0.44 -7.48 -3.05
N SER A 55 0.37 -6.34 -2.36
CA SER A 55 1.53 -5.48 -2.10
C SER A 55 1.40 -4.78 -0.75
N LEU A 56 2.49 -4.15 -0.29
CA LEU A 56 2.50 -3.31 0.92
C LEU A 56 1.97 -1.88 0.65
N ASP A 57 1.59 -1.57 -0.59
CA ASP A 57 1.09 -0.25 -0.98
C ASP A 57 -0.16 0.13 -0.15
N GLY A 58 -0.17 1.33 0.40
CA GLY A 58 -1.22 1.80 1.31
C GLY A 58 -1.14 1.20 2.72
N MET A 59 -0.90 -0.11 2.87
CA MET A 59 -0.92 -0.77 4.18
C MET A 59 0.26 -0.41 5.08
N ALA A 60 1.46 -0.21 4.53
CA ALA A 60 2.63 0.11 5.36
C ALA A 60 2.49 1.48 6.03
N ASN A 61 2.01 2.48 5.29
CA ASN A 61 1.74 3.82 5.83
C ASN A 61 0.54 3.79 6.78
N LEU A 62 -0.49 3.00 6.45
CA LEU A 62 -1.69 2.92 7.25
C LEU A 62 -1.43 2.30 8.63
N LEU A 63 -0.73 1.17 8.66
CA LEU A 63 -0.49 0.41 9.89
C LEU A 63 0.73 0.90 10.68
N ARG A 64 1.46 1.90 10.17
CA ARG A 64 2.60 2.59 10.82
C ARG A 64 3.66 1.65 11.41
N GLY A 65 3.88 0.50 10.77
CA GLY A 65 4.85 -0.48 11.25
C GLY A 65 6.30 -0.07 11.02
N ARG A 66 7.22 -0.71 11.74
CA ARG A 66 8.67 -0.51 11.56
C ARG A 66 9.19 -1.41 10.45
N LEU A 67 9.76 -0.83 9.40
CA LEU A 67 10.32 -1.55 8.27
C LEU A 67 11.72 -2.11 8.58
N SER A 68 11.97 -3.36 8.21
CA SER A 68 13.28 -3.99 8.26
C SER A 68 13.50 -4.91 7.06
N GLU A 69 14.76 -5.14 6.70
CA GLU A 69 15.13 -6.21 5.77
C GLU A 69 15.10 -7.55 6.52
N GLY A 70 14.31 -8.50 6.02
CA GLY A 70 14.24 -9.86 6.53
C GLY A 70 15.20 -10.81 5.83
N SER A 71 15.51 -11.92 6.52
CA SER A 71 16.33 -13.02 5.99
C SER A 71 15.85 -13.50 4.61
N GLU A 72 16.79 -13.77 3.71
CA GLU A 72 16.57 -14.20 2.33
C GLU A 72 15.53 -15.32 2.19
N SER A 73 14.81 -15.34 1.06
CA SER A 73 13.86 -16.42 0.75
C SER A 73 14.61 -17.71 0.42
N THR A 74 14.45 -18.72 1.28
CA THR A 74 15.02 -20.08 1.14
C THR A 74 14.12 -21.03 0.33
N SER A 75 12.97 -20.58 -0.19
CA SER A 75 12.02 -21.46 -0.87
C SER A 75 12.45 -21.77 -2.32
N SER A 76 12.95 -22.98 -2.55
CA SER A 76 13.35 -23.53 -3.87
C SER A 76 12.25 -24.35 -4.57
N THR A 77 11.07 -24.45 -3.98
CA THR A 77 10.03 -25.45 -4.34
C THR A 77 9.05 -25.03 -5.44
N ARG A 78 9.15 -23.83 -6.03
CA ARG A 78 8.25 -23.39 -7.11
C ARG A 78 9.03 -23.04 -8.37
N VAL A 79 8.58 -23.54 -9.52
CA VAL A 79 9.11 -23.22 -10.84
C VAL A 79 9.00 -21.70 -11.06
N GLY A 80 10.11 -21.02 -11.30
CA GLY A 80 10.21 -19.55 -11.41
C GLY A 80 10.66 -18.81 -10.15
N SER A 81 10.94 -19.52 -9.04
CA SER A 81 11.57 -18.92 -7.87
C SER A 81 12.99 -18.41 -8.18
N SER A 82 13.32 -17.21 -7.74
CA SER A 82 14.69 -16.67 -7.75
C SER A 82 15.21 -16.58 -6.31
N PRO A 83 15.80 -17.66 -5.75
CA PRO A 83 16.35 -17.67 -4.38
C PRO A 83 17.26 -16.47 -4.12
N GLY A 84 17.30 -15.97 -2.87
CA GLY A 84 18.21 -14.89 -2.48
C GLY A 84 17.68 -13.45 -2.60
N ARG A 85 16.40 -13.23 -2.93
CA ARG A 85 15.81 -11.88 -2.80
C ARG A 85 15.46 -11.58 -1.33
N PRO A 86 15.86 -10.41 -0.78
CA PRO A 86 15.56 -10.03 0.60
C PRO A 86 14.05 -9.94 0.78
N LYS A 87 13.53 -10.41 1.92
CA LYS A 87 12.11 -10.21 2.27
C LYS A 87 11.99 -8.83 2.90
N MET A 88 10.90 -8.13 2.63
CA MET A 88 10.62 -6.90 3.37
C MET A 88 9.69 -7.23 4.52
N VAL A 89 10.09 -6.86 5.74
CA VAL A 89 9.36 -7.19 6.96
C VAL A 89 8.90 -5.88 7.59
N LEU A 90 7.59 -5.78 7.82
CA LEU A 90 6.99 -4.68 8.54
C LEU A 90 6.57 -5.19 9.92
N HIS A 91 7.28 -4.81 10.96
CA HIS A 91 6.95 -5.16 12.34
C HIS A 91 5.76 -4.34 12.81
N LEU A 92 4.79 -4.99 13.46
CA LEU A 92 3.57 -4.37 13.95
C LEU A 92 3.46 -4.51 15.46
N ASP A 93 3.14 -3.41 16.14
CA ASP A 93 2.74 -3.42 17.55
C ASP A 93 1.28 -3.91 17.65
N TRP A 94 1.14 -5.24 17.61
CA TRP A 94 -0.17 -5.90 17.52
C TRP A 94 -0.72 -6.28 18.89
N VAL A 95 -2.01 -6.00 19.09
CA VAL A 95 -2.77 -6.34 20.30
C VAL A 95 -4.04 -7.08 19.90
N TRP A 96 -4.25 -8.27 20.44
CA TRP A 96 -5.52 -8.97 20.32
C TRP A 96 -6.50 -8.46 21.37
N ILE A 97 -7.69 -8.10 20.94
CA ILE A 97 -8.85 -7.92 21.80
C ILE A 97 -9.43 -9.32 22.05
N THR A 98 -9.44 -9.77 23.29
CA THR A 98 -9.94 -11.10 23.66
C THR A 98 -11.48 -11.13 23.68
N ALA A 99 -12.02 -12.34 23.83
CA ALA A 99 -13.45 -12.63 24.04
C ALA A 99 -14.11 -11.84 25.20
N ASP A 100 -13.31 -11.44 26.17
CA ASP A 100 -13.73 -10.69 27.36
C ASP A 100 -13.22 -9.25 27.35
N ASP A 101 -12.94 -8.72 26.15
CA ASP A 101 -12.54 -7.32 25.89
C ASP A 101 -11.24 -6.90 26.59
N ARG A 102 -10.37 -7.85 26.92
CA ARG A 102 -9.00 -7.58 27.42
C ARG A 102 -8.02 -7.47 26.26
N ASP A 103 -6.88 -6.84 26.54
CA ASP A 103 -5.77 -6.69 25.59
C ASP A 103 -4.71 -7.77 25.80
N ALA A 104 -4.37 -8.47 24.73
CA ALA A 104 -3.32 -9.48 24.69
C ALA A 104 -2.30 -9.15 23.60
N THR A 105 -1.13 -8.67 24.02
CA THR A 105 -0.06 -8.24 23.11
C THR A 105 0.52 -9.42 22.33
N ALA A 106 0.72 -9.27 21.04
CA ALA A 106 1.41 -10.22 20.17
C ALA A 106 2.69 -9.58 19.59
N PRO A 107 3.78 -9.49 20.37
CA PRO A 107 4.94 -8.64 20.06
C PRO A 107 5.73 -9.08 18.82
N ASN A 108 5.57 -10.33 18.38
CA ASN A 108 6.30 -10.86 17.22
C ASN A 108 5.52 -10.72 15.90
N THR A 109 4.40 -9.99 15.92
CA THR A 109 3.54 -9.81 14.75
C THR A 109 4.22 -8.96 13.69
N LYS A 110 4.11 -9.40 12.44
CA LYS A 110 4.71 -8.72 11.29
C LYS A 110 3.99 -9.03 9.99
N LEU A 111 4.06 -8.11 9.04
CA LEU A 111 3.77 -8.39 7.64
C LEU A 111 5.07 -8.76 6.93
N ILE A 112 5.03 -9.84 6.15
CA ILE A 112 6.15 -10.27 5.31
C ILE A 112 5.72 -10.09 3.86
N TYR A 113 6.44 -9.24 3.13
CA TYR A 113 6.29 -9.09 1.70
C TYR A 113 7.33 -9.93 0.97
N TYR A 114 6.83 -10.86 0.16
CA TYR A 114 7.65 -11.80 -0.59
C TYR A 114 7.85 -11.28 -2.02
N PHE A 115 8.90 -10.55 -2.37
CA PHE A 115 9.04 -10.03 -3.76
C PHE A 115 8.96 -11.08 -4.89
N GLN A 116 9.14 -12.38 -4.58
CA GLN A 116 8.99 -13.49 -5.51
C GLN A 116 7.52 -13.78 -5.89
N TYR A 117 6.57 -13.43 -5.02
CA TYR A 117 5.14 -13.54 -5.24
C TYR A 117 4.50 -12.26 -4.73
N PRO A 118 3.79 -11.45 -5.54
CA PRO A 118 3.16 -10.23 -5.03
C PRO A 118 2.11 -10.60 -3.96
N GLU A 119 2.57 -10.80 -2.72
CA GLU A 119 1.83 -11.28 -1.58
C GLU A 119 2.46 -10.73 -0.30
N VAL A 120 1.59 -10.19 0.53
CA VAL A 120 1.87 -9.75 1.88
C VAL A 120 1.14 -10.69 2.82
N ARG A 121 1.88 -11.27 3.77
CA ARG A 121 1.31 -12.18 4.75
C ARG A 121 1.54 -11.72 6.18
N LEU A 122 0.50 -11.78 7.01
CA LEU A 122 0.59 -11.58 8.45
C LEU A 122 1.16 -12.83 9.11
N SER A 123 2.22 -12.66 9.88
CA SER A 123 3.00 -13.72 10.53
C SER A 123 3.33 -13.33 11.97
N GLY A 124 3.72 -14.30 12.80
CA GLY A 124 4.13 -14.09 14.19
C GLY A 124 2.99 -13.70 15.15
N PHE A 125 1.77 -13.65 14.66
CA PHE A 125 0.59 -13.12 15.36
C PHE A 125 0.10 -13.94 16.58
N LEU A 126 0.66 -15.13 16.84
CA LEU A 126 0.44 -15.88 18.09
C LEU A 126 1.71 -16.01 18.95
N SER A 127 2.87 -15.63 18.41
CA SER A 127 4.16 -15.92 19.04
C SER A 127 4.45 -14.89 20.14
N GLY A 128 4.66 -15.36 21.37
CA GLY A 128 4.83 -14.50 22.53
C GLY A 128 3.54 -13.83 23.02
N CYS A 129 2.38 -14.22 22.47
CA CYS A 129 1.08 -13.70 22.90
C CYS A 129 0.62 -14.37 24.19
N THR A 130 0.09 -13.57 25.12
CA THR A 130 -0.40 -14.03 26.43
C THR A 130 -1.72 -14.78 26.33
N ASP A 131 -2.64 -14.32 25.49
CA ASP A 131 -3.97 -14.91 25.25
C ASP A 131 -4.29 -14.95 23.74
N PRO A 132 -3.61 -15.82 22.96
CA PRO A 132 -3.74 -15.87 21.52
C PRO A 132 -5.07 -16.47 21.04
N PRO A 133 -5.63 -16.03 19.90
CA PRO A 133 -6.82 -16.64 19.32
C PRO A 133 -6.52 -18.05 18.79
N ASP A 134 -6.97 -19.06 19.55
CA ASP A 134 -6.79 -20.49 19.22
C ASP A 134 -7.40 -20.89 17.86
N SER A 135 -8.38 -20.14 17.37
CA SER A 135 -8.97 -20.29 16.03
C SER A 135 -8.00 -20.03 14.88
N LEU A 136 -6.81 -19.48 15.14
CA LEU A 136 -5.76 -19.32 14.14
C LEU A 136 -4.69 -20.41 14.20
N ARG A 137 -4.74 -21.32 15.18
CA ARG A 137 -3.78 -22.43 15.29
C ARG A 137 -4.15 -23.55 14.33
N ARG A 138 -3.22 -23.94 13.46
CA ARG A 138 -3.43 -25.02 12.49
C ARG A 138 -3.90 -26.32 13.15
N THR A 139 -3.38 -26.64 14.34
CA THR A 139 -3.72 -27.86 15.09
C THR A 139 -5.12 -27.84 15.69
N GLN A 140 -5.77 -26.67 15.76
CA GLN A 140 -7.09 -26.51 16.36
C GLN A 140 -8.20 -26.13 15.35
N LEU A 141 -7.87 -25.94 14.06
CA LEU A 141 -8.83 -25.46 13.06
C LEU A 141 -10.12 -26.28 12.98
N GLY A 142 -10.05 -27.60 13.18
CA GLY A 142 -11.22 -28.48 13.13
C GLY A 142 -12.27 -28.21 14.23
N ARG A 143 -11.93 -27.42 15.25
CA ARG A 143 -12.86 -27.00 16.30
C ARG A 143 -13.71 -25.78 15.90
N TYR A 144 -13.37 -25.15 14.78
CA TYR A 144 -13.97 -23.88 14.36
C TYR A 144 -14.59 -24.02 12.97
N GLY A 145 -15.70 -23.32 12.76
CA GLY A 145 -16.32 -23.12 11.46
C GLY A 145 -15.64 -22.01 10.68
N ARG A 146 -16.44 -21.15 10.04
CA ARG A 146 -15.90 -20.00 9.32
C ARG A 146 -15.28 -19.01 10.31
N ARG A 147 -14.15 -18.43 9.90
CA ARG A 147 -13.35 -17.52 10.73
C ARG A 147 -13.22 -16.18 10.03
N THR A 148 -13.41 -15.10 10.77
CA THR A 148 -13.32 -13.73 10.26
C THR A 148 -12.35 -12.97 11.15
N LEU A 149 -11.28 -12.46 10.54
CA LEU A 149 -10.32 -11.56 11.18
C LEU A 149 -10.82 -10.13 11.02
N LEU A 150 -10.86 -9.40 12.13
CA LEU A 150 -11.10 -7.97 12.17
C LEU A 150 -9.84 -7.31 12.72
N PHE A 151 -9.40 -6.22 12.10
CA PHE A 151 -8.27 -5.46 12.64
C PHE A 151 -8.32 -4.00 12.22
N GLY A 152 -7.70 -3.13 13.00
CA GLY A 152 -7.60 -1.71 12.71
C GLY A 152 -6.58 -1.05 13.62
N THR A 153 -6.26 0.21 13.36
CA THR A 153 -5.20 0.92 14.09
C THR A 153 -5.70 2.26 14.60
N ASN A 154 -5.13 2.69 15.72
CA ASN A 154 -5.26 4.03 16.27
C ASN A 154 -4.09 4.95 15.88
N GLY A 155 -3.12 4.44 15.12
CA GLY A 155 -1.89 5.13 14.72
C GLY A 155 -0.64 4.71 15.51
N GLU A 156 -0.80 4.05 16.65
CA GLU A 156 0.31 3.54 17.46
C GLU A 156 0.32 2.01 17.49
N CYS A 157 -0.83 1.41 17.78
CA CYS A 157 -0.99 -0.04 17.83
C CYS A 157 -1.98 -0.51 16.75
N VAL A 158 -1.85 -1.78 16.37
CA VAL A 158 -2.83 -2.48 15.55
C VAL A 158 -3.60 -3.43 16.46
N PHE A 159 -4.91 -3.22 16.54
CA PHE A 159 -5.81 -4.08 17.30
C PHE A 159 -6.42 -5.12 16.38
N GLY A 160 -6.53 -6.36 16.85
CA GLY A 160 -7.12 -7.47 16.11
C GLY A 160 -8.16 -8.22 16.94
N HIS A 161 -9.11 -8.86 16.28
CA HIS A 161 -10.02 -9.83 16.88
C HIS A 161 -10.39 -10.90 15.85
N VAL A 162 -10.66 -12.13 16.29
CA VAL A 162 -11.11 -13.21 15.40
C VAL A 162 -12.47 -13.71 15.86
N ILE A 163 -13.47 -13.53 15.00
CA ILE A 163 -14.76 -14.18 15.16
C ILE A 163 -14.67 -15.58 14.54
N ALA A 164 -14.83 -16.62 15.34
CA ALA A 164 -14.81 -18.00 14.88
C ALA A 164 -15.90 -18.81 15.59
N GLY A 165 -16.95 -19.21 14.88
CA GLY A 165 -18.02 -20.04 15.45
C GLY A 165 -17.68 -21.54 15.50
N PRO A 166 -18.55 -22.39 16.07
CA PRO A 166 -18.42 -23.84 15.94
C PRO A 166 -18.57 -24.29 14.47
N PRO A 167 -18.15 -25.52 14.11
CA PRO A 167 -18.34 -26.04 12.75
C PRO A 167 -19.81 -25.95 12.31
N GLY A 168 -20.04 -25.50 11.08
CA GLY A 168 -21.38 -25.26 10.52
C GLY A 168 -21.93 -23.84 10.77
N SER A 169 -21.24 -23.00 11.55
CA SER A 169 -21.61 -21.57 11.68
C SER A 169 -21.39 -20.79 10.37
N GLY A 170 -22.31 -19.87 10.09
CA GLY A 170 -22.22 -18.94 8.96
C GLY A 170 -21.16 -17.84 9.17
N ILE A 171 -20.94 -17.03 8.13
CA ILE A 171 -20.13 -15.82 8.26
C ILE A 171 -20.92 -14.79 9.07
N PRO A 172 -20.33 -14.14 10.09
CA PRO A 172 -21.00 -13.06 10.79
C PRO A 172 -21.26 -11.90 9.83
N ASP A 173 -22.52 -11.50 9.70
CA ASP A 173 -22.88 -10.26 9.01
C ASP A 173 -22.35 -9.05 9.80
N ILE A 174 -21.56 -8.19 9.14
CA ILE A 174 -20.97 -6.99 9.73
C ILE A 174 -21.51 -5.80 8.92
N PRO A 175 -22.32 -4.91 9.52
CA PRO A 175 -22.97 -3.84 8.80
C PRO A 175 -21.96 -2.81 8.30
N GLY A 176 -22.23 -2.23 7.12
CA GLY A 176 -21.43 -1.14 6.57
C GLY A 176 -20.08 -1.55 5.98
N LEU A 177 -19.89 -2.84 5.67
CA LEU A 177 -18.72 -3.31 4.93
C LEU A 177 -18.78 -2.86 3.47
N SER A 178 -17.65 -2.39 2.98
CA SER A 178 -17.39 -2.06 1.58
C SER A 178 -16.05 -2.66 1.14
N PRO A 179 -15.83 -2.93 -0.15
CA PRO A 179 -14.53 -3.37 -0.65
C PRO A 179 -13.43 -2.37 -0.28
N SER A 180 -12.29 -2.85 0.22
CA SER A 180 -11.20 -1.96 0.60
C SER A 180 -10.33 -1.59 -0.62
N PRO A 181 -9.96 -0.30 -0.79
CA PRO A 181 -9.10 0.10 -1.90
C PRO A 181 -7.65 -0.40 -1.75
N VAL A 182 -7.24 -0.84 -0.55
CA VAL A 182 -5.86 -1.30 -0.28
C VAL A 182 -5.65 -2.79 -0.55
N SER A 183 -6.71 -3.60 -0.64
CA SER A 183 -6.60 -5.04 -0.90
C SER A 183 -7.91 -5.66 -1.36
N THR A 184 -7.81 -6.53 -2.36
CA THR A 184 -8.94 -7.28 -2.92
C THR A 184 -9.53 -8.33 -1.98
N VAL A 185 -8.81 -8.70 -0.91
CA VAL A 185 -9.28 -9.69 0.08
C VAL A 185 -9.71 -9.05 1.39
N LEU A 186 -9.71 -7.72 1.46
CA LEU A 186 -10.15 -6.96 2.63
C LEU A 186 -11.44 -6.20 2.31
N LEU A 187 -12.34 -6.23 3.27
CA LEU A 187 -13.46 -5.32 3.37
C LEU A 187 -13.12 -4.26 4.41
N GLU A 188 -13.69 -3.07 4.30
CA GLU A 188 -13.54 -2.01 5.30
C GLU A 188 -14.89 -1.47 5.79
N ALA A 189 -14.93 -1.12 7.07
CA ALA A 189 -16.03 -0.40 7.71
C ALA A 189 -15.48 0.80 8.49
N HIS A 190 -16.22 1.90 8.45
CA HIS A 190 -15.93 3.09 9.26
C HIS A 190 -16.71 3.00 10.58
N LEU A 191 -16.00 3.08 11.69
CA LEU A 191 -16.58 2.98 13.04
C LEU A 191 -17.01 4.33 13.61
N GLY A 192 -17.39 5.29 12.76
CA GLY A 192 -17.77 6.65 13.18
C GLY A 192 -18.90 6.70 14.22
N ASP A 193 -18.94 7.79 15.00
CA ASP A 193 -20.06 8.10 15.87
C ASP A 193 -21.28 8.41 15.01
N ASN A 194 -22.41 7.75 15.27
CA ASN A 194 -23.67 7.93 14.53
C ASN A 194 -24.13 9.41 14.44
N ALA A 195 -23.62 10.31 15.28
CA ALA A 195 -23.90 11.75 15.25
C ALA A 195 -23.27 12.49 14.05
N SER A 196 -22.10 12.05 13.57
CA SER A 196 -21.32 12.79 12.57
C SER A 196 -21.85 12.67 11.14
N ARG A 197 -22.59 11.59 10.83
CA ARG A 197 -23.06 11.33 9.47
C ARG A 197 -24.20 12.27 9.06
N GLU A 198 -25.06 12.67 10.00
CA GLU A 198 -26.13 13.64 9.69
C GLU A 198 -25.64 15.09 9.71
N GLU A 199 -24.62 15.43 10.51
CA GLU A 199 -24.04 16.79 10.50
C GLU A 199 -23.18 17.05 9.27
N VAL A 200 -22.38 16.07 8.82
CA VAL A 200 -21.59 16.19 7.59
C VAL A 200 -22.52 16.28 6.37
N VAL A 201 -23.55 15.42 6.30
CA VAL A 201 -24.53 15.49 5.20
C VAL A 201 -25.36 16.78 5.25
N ARG A 202 -25.74 17.31 6.43
CA ARG A 202 -26.45 18.60 6.54
C ARG A 202 -25.55 19.79 6.19
N ARG A 203 -24.25 19.71 6.47
CA ARG A 203 -23.28 20.75 6.13
C ARG A 203 -22.96 20.76 4.64
N ASP A 204 -22.90 19.59 4.00
CA ASP A 204 -22.70 19.48 2.56
C ASP A 204 -23.97 19.83 1.76
N LEU A 205 -25.18 19.46 2.24
CA LEU A 205 -26.43 19.82 1.54
C LEU A 205 -26.79 21.32 1.61
N LYS A 206 -26.37 22.04 2.66
CA LYS A 206 -26.61 23.49 2.76
C LYS A 206 -25.69 24.32 1.85
N THR A 207 -24.63 23.72 1.32
CA THR A 207 -23.63 24.44 0.51
C THR A 207 -23.89 24.29 -1.01
N VAL A 208 -24.91 23.52 -1.42
CA VAL A 208 -25.16 23.18 -2.84
C VAL A 208 -26.51 23.69 -3.38
N LEU A 209 -27.33 24.40 -2.60
CA LEU A 209 -28.60 24.94 -3.11
C LEU A 209 -28.61 26.48 -3.18
N PRO A 210 -28.72 27.09 -4.37
CA PRO A 210 -29.31 28.41 -4.50
C PRO A 210 -30.82 28.32 -4.23
N PRO A 211 -31.48 29.42 -3.84
CA PRO A 211 -32.91 29.42 -3.57
C PRO A 211 -33.69 29.10 -4.85
N VAL A 212 -34.66 28.20 -4.72
CA VAL A 212 -35.61 27.79 -5.77
C VAL A 212 -36.47 28.97 -6.22
N GLY A 213 -36.54 29.18 -7.53
CA GLY A 213 -37.63 29.86 -8.19
C GLY A 213 -37.92 29.20 -9.54
N GLY A 214 -39.17 28.80 -9.78
CA GLY A 214 -39.74 28.65 -11.13
C GLY A 214 -39.93 27.24 -11.68
N GLU A 215 -41.08 26.66 -11.36
CA GLU A 215 -42.04 26.00 -12.28
C GLU A 215 -41.64 24.80 -13.18
N THR A 216 -42.21 23.65 -12.78
CA THR A 216 -42.99 22.66 -13.57
C THR A 216 -42.48 22.19 -14.95
N ASN A 217 -42.19 20.88 -15.06
CA ASN A 217 -43.15 19.97 -15.69
C ASN A 217 -42.82 18.49 -15.45
N GLN A 218 -43.87 17.72 -15.18
CA GLN A 218 -43.87 16.27 -15.10
C GLN A 218 -43.62 15.65 -16.48
N LYS A 219 -42.89 14.53 -16.53
CA LYS A 219 -43.21 13.38 -17.41
C LYS A 219 -42.41 12.12 -17.05
N HIS A 220 -43.17 11.15 -16.53
CA HIS A 220 -43.17 9.70 -16.78
C HIS A 220 -41.84 8.92 -16.91
N LEU A 221 -41.70 7.94 -16.02
CA LEU A 221 -40.72 6.85 -15.98
C LEU A 221 -40.95 5.83 -17.12
N PRO A 222 -39.89 5.13 -17.57
CA PRO A 222 -40.04 3.68 -17.73
C PRO A 222 -38.90 2.86 -17.08
N VAL A 223 -39.29 1.62 -16.75
CA VAL A 223 -38.57 0.51 -16.09
C VAL A 223 -37.81 -0.32 -17.15
N PRO A 224 -36.78 -1.12 -16.79
CA PRO A 224 -35.58 -1.35 -17.60
C PRO A 224 -35.64 -2.60 -18.48
N GLY A 225 -34.78 -2.63 -19.50
CA GLY A 225 -34.51 -3.81 -20.32
C GLY A 225 -33.29 -3.61 -21.22
N ASP A 226 -32.50 -4.67 -21.28
CA ASP A 226 -31.40 -5.00 -22.17
C ASP A 226 -30.00 -4.39 -21.95
N GLU A 227 -29.13 -5.32 -21.57
CA GLU A 227 -27.68 -5.29 -21.60
C GLU A 227 -27.18 -5.01 -23.01
N THR A 228 -26.36 -3.97 -23.17
CA THR A 228 -25.44 -3.82 -24.30
C THR A 228 -24.05 -3.44 -23.79
N PRO A 229 -22.98 -3.87 -24.49
CA PRO A 229 -21.63 -3.89 -23.96
C PRO A 229 -21.07 -2.48 -23.81
N VAL A 230 -20.22 -2.28 -22.79
CA VAL A 230 -19.45 -1.05 -22.58
C VAL A 230 -18.47 -0.90 -23.74
N GLU A 231 -18.81 -0.05 -24.70
CA GLU A 231 -17.87 0.42 -25.72
C GLU A 231 -16.86 1.40 -25.09
N ASP A 232 -15.59 1.12 -25.38
CA ASP A 232 -14.42 1.91 -25.00
C ASP A 232 -14.44 3.22 -25.80
N ASN A 233 -15.11 4.25 -25.28
CA ASN A 233 -15.17 5.56 -25.92
C ASN A 233 -13.87 6.34 -25.68
N ALA A 234 -12.88 6.05 -26.52
CA ALA A 234 -11.73 6.89 -26.75
C ALA A 234 -12.11 8.08 -27.66
N ASP A 235 -12.86 9.06 -27.15
CA ASP A 235 -13.02 10.36 -27.85
C ASP A 235 -13.57 11.52 -26.99
N GLU A 236 -13.31 11.55 -25.68
CA GLU A 236 -13.45 12.80 -24.92
C GLU A 236 -12.20 13.67 -25.08
N ALA A 237 -12.38 14.83 -25.72
CA ALA A 237 -11.34 15.86 -25.83
C ALA A 237 -10.75 16.15 -24.43
N PRO A 238 -9.41 16.27 -24.30
CA PRO A 238 -8.78 16.35 -23.00
C PRO A 238 -9.25 17.59 -22.26
N THR A 239 -9.86 17.37 -21.09
CA THR A 239 -10.18 18.44 -20.16
C THR A 239 -8.87 19.08 -19.74
N VAL A 240 -8.58 20.26 -20.27
CA VAL A 240 -7.43 21.07 -19.86
C VAL A 240 -7.66 21.45 -18.40
N LEU A 241 -6.92 20.80 -17.50
CA LEU A 241 -6.98 21.15 -16.09
C LEU A 241 -6.42 22.57 -15.93
N PRO A 242 -7.08 23.47 -15.20
CA PRO A 242 -6.51 24.79 -14.94
C PRO A 242 -5.19 24.64 -14.17
N LYS A 243 -4.21 25.51 -14.45
CA LYS A 243 -2.93 25.56 -13.73
C LYS A 243 -3.24 25.72 -12.23
N PRO A 244 -2.76 24.82 -11.34
CA PRO A 244 -2.91 25.03 -9.90
C PRO A 244 -2.22 26.34 -9.52
N GLN A 245 -2.97 27.34 -9.09
CA GLN A 245 -2.42 28.58 -8.58
C GLN A 245 -2.16 28.40 -7.08
N LEU A 246 -0.94 28.68 -6.64
CA LEU A 246 -0.59 28.70 -5.22
C LEU A 246 -1.39 29.83 -4.54
N VAL A 247 -2.30 29.45 -3.65
CA VAL A 247 -2.92 30.40 -2.72
C VAL A 247 -1.88 30.71 -1.65
N GLY A 248 -1.64 32.00 -1.38
CA GLY A 248 -0.58 32.41 -0.45
C GLY A 248 -0.77 31.83 0.96
N GLY A 249 0.20 31.05 1.43
CA GLY A 249 0.27 30.54 2.81
C GLY A 249 0.06 29.03 2.99
N GLU A 250 -0.16 28.27 1.92
CA GLU A 250 -0.43 26.82 1.95
C GLU A 250 0.87 25.99 1.91
N THR A 251 1.02 24.97 2.76
CA THR A 251 2.25 24.14 2.78
C THR A 251 2.20 22.99 1.77
N VAL A 252 3.38 22.47 1.39
CA VAL A 252 3.48 21.28 0.52
C VAL A 252 2.71 20.09 1.09
N GLU A 253 2.74 19.87 2.41
CA GLU A 253 2.02 18.79 3.06
C GLU A 253 0.49 18.94 3.01
N GLU A 254 -0.01 20.18 3.07
CA GLU A 254 -1.44 20.47 2.93
C GLU A 254 -1.91 20.10 1.53
N ARG A 255 -1.17 20.50 0.50
CA ARG A 255 -1.47 20.15 -0.90
C ARG A 255 -1.39 18.66 -1.14
N LEU A 256 -0.35 17.99 -0.63
CA LEU A 256 -0.24 16.53 -0.73
C LEU A 256 -1.43 15.81 -0.09
N ARG A 257 -1.97 16.32 1.02
CA ARG A 257 -3.12 15.72 1.70
C ARG A 257 -4.38 15.75 0.83
N GLU A 258 -4.60 16.81 0.07
CA GLU A 258 -5.73 16.94 -0.85
C GLU A 258 -5.67 15.96 -2.03
N LEU A 259 -4.45 15.56 -2.43
CA LEU A 259 -4.27 14.60 -3.51
C LEU A 259 -4.56 13.15 -3.09
N ILE A 260 -4.72 12.86 -1.79
CA ILE A 260 -4.92 11.50 -1.27
C ILE A 260 -6.38 11.07 -1.42
N GLY A 261 -6.60 9.91 -2.06
CA GLY A 261 -7.92 9.27 -2.12
C GLY A 261 -8.52 9.20 -3.53
N PRO A 262 -8.66 10.31 -4.26
CA PRO A 262 -9.22 10.29 -5.60
C PRO A 262 -8.24 9.72 -6.62
N TRP A 263 -8.78 9.16 -7.71
CA TRP A 263 -8.00 8.78 -8.87
C TRP A 263 -7.67 10.03 -9.70
N HIS A 264 -6.40 10.17 -10.08
CA HIS A 264 -5.94 11.31 -10.88
C HIS A 264 -5.60 10.87 -12.32
N PRO A 265 -6.05 11.61 -13.35
CA PRO A 265 -5.68 11.34 -14.73
C PRO A 265 -4.17 11.55 -14.94
N CYS A 266 -3.56 10.75 -15.81
CA CYS A 266 -2.14 10.85 -16.11
C CYS A 266 -1.85 12.09 -16.96
N VAL A 267 -1.19 13.07 -16.38
CA VAL A 267 -0.90 14.36 -17.01
C VAL A 267 0.55 14.78 -16.82
N VAL A 268 0.98 15.76 -17.61
CA VAL A 268 2.26 16.45 -17.48
C VAL A 268 2.00 17.96 -17.59
N LEU A 269 2.68 18.74 -16.76
CA LEU A 269 2.68 20.20 -16.86
C LEU A 269 3.96 20.65 -17.58
N ARG A 270 3.80 21.38 -18.67
CA ARG A 270 4.91 22.00 -19.41
C ARG A 270 4.96 23.50 -19.12
N ASP A 271 6.14 24.09 -19.31
CA ASP A 271 6.34 25.54 -19.18
C ASP A 271 5.96 26.28 -20.47
N ASP A 272 4.81 25.93 -21.05
CA ASP A 272 4.26 26.51 -22.28
C ASP A 272 3.00 27.35 -22.01
N GLY A 273 2.58 27.44 -20.74
CA GLY A 273 1.41 28.20 -20.31
C GLY A 273 0.06 27.54 -20.62
N VAL A 274 0.05 26.34 -21.22
CA VAL A 274 -1.17 25.65 -21.67
C VAL A 274 -1.85 24.86 -20.54
N GLY A 275 -1.17 24.68 -19.40
CA GLY A 275 -1.67 23.87 -18.27
C GLY A 275 -1.33 22.38 -18.43
N PRO A 276 -1.74 21.51 -17.47
CA PRO A 276 -1.49 20.08 -17.56
C PRO A 276 -2.19 19.44 -18.77
N VAL A 277 -1.47 18.61 -19.50
CA VAL A 277 -1.98 17.87 -20.66
C VAL A 277 -1.78 16.37 -20.47
N PRO A 278 -2.60 15.50 -21.10
CA PRO A 278 -2.46 14.05 -20.98
C PRO A 278 -1.06 13.57 -21.32
N PHE A 279 -0.56 12.61 -20.54
CA PHE A 279 0.76 12.02 -20.75
C PHE A 279 0.77 10.51 -20.59
N THR A 280 1.31 9.84 -21.60
CA THR A 280 1.51 8.39 -21.63
C THR A 280 3.00 8.09 -21.61
N GLY A 281 3.47 7.45 -20.56
CA GLY A 281 4.87 7.03 -20.45
C GLY A 281 5.22 6.36 -19.12
N PRO A 282 6.45 5.84 -18.98
CA PRO A 282 6.91 5.23 -17.73
C PRO A 282 6.96 6.22 -16.55
N GLN A 283 7.19 7.50 -16.83
CA GLN A 283 7.35 8.59 -15.85
C GLN A 283 6.02 9.23 -15.42
N ARG A 284 4.88 8.76 -15.97
CA ARG A 284 3.57 9.40 -15.79
C ARG A 284 3.17 9.67 -14.34
N ALA A 285 3.54 8.80 -13.41
CA ALA A 285 3.21 8.99 -12.00
C ALA A 285 3.91 10.23 -11.42
N GLY A 286 5.21 10.39 -11.69
CA GLY A 286 6.00 11.54 -11.24
C GLY A 286 5.47 12.84 -11.85
N PHE A 287 5.32 12.86 -13.18
CA PHE A 287 4.78 14.03 -13.88
C PHE A 287 3.37 14.40 -13.47
N THR A 288 2.53 13.42 -13.13
CA THR A 288 1.18 13.71 -12.62
C THR A 288 1.25 14.37 -11.25
N LEU A 289 2.08 13.85 -10.34
CA LEU A 289 2.27 14.47 -9.03
C LEU A 289 2.81 15.91 -9.14
N GLU A 290 3.85 16.10 -9.95
CA GLU A 290 4.42 17.42 -10.24
C GLU A 290 3.36 18.37 -10.81
N ALA A 291 2.61 17.93 -11.82
CA ALA A 291 1.56 18.72 -12.45
C ALA A 291 0.44 19.12 -11.48
N LEU A 292 0.00 18.20 -10.61
CA LEU A 292 -1.00 18.47 -9.57
C LEU A 292 -0.48 19.48 -8.53
N LEU A 293 0.83 19.50 -8.29
CA LEU A 293 1.50 20.51 -7.48
C LEU A 293 1.87 21.77 -8.26
N GLY A 294 1.52 21.88 -9.55
CA GLY A 294 1.83 23.05 -10.36
C GLY A 294 3.31 23.18 -10.74
N ILE A 295 4.08 22.10 -10.61
CA ILE A 295 5.50 22.03 -10.96
C ILE A 295 5.60 21.63 -12.43
N ALA A 296 6.17 22.52 -13.24
CA ALA A 296 6.41 22.23 -14.65
C ALA A 296 7.67 21.39 -14.82
N VAL A 297 7.63 20.45 -15.77
CA VAL A 297 8.79 19.61 -16.10
C VAL A 297 9.96 20.50 -16.49
N ASN A 298 11.06 20.37 -15.76
CA ASN A 298 12.31 21.03 -16.06
C ASN A 298 13.48 20.07 -15.79
N ALA A 299 14.65 20.37 -16.35
CA ALA A 299 15.87 19.57 -16.18
C ALA A 299 16.85 20.24 -15.20
N THR A 300 16.38 21.23 -14.42
CA THR A 300 17.26 22.02 -13.56
C THR A 300 17.62 21.20 -12.32
N PRO A 301 18.91 21.01 -12.01
CA PRO A 301 19.32 20.34 -10.79
C PRO A 301 18.89 21.15 -9.57
N GLY A 302 18.09 20.54 -8.69
CA GLY A 302 17.59 21.16 -7.48
C GLY A 302 16.37 20.42 -6.94
N PRO A 303 15.91 20.78 -5.74
CA PRO A 303 14.67 20.24 -5.19
C PRO A 303 13.46 20.68 -6.03
N ASP A 304 12.47 19.81 -6.15
CA ASP A 304 11.26 20.04 -6.94
C ASP A 304 10.38 21.18 -6.37
N ILE A 305 10.23 21.26 -5.05
CA ILE A 305 9.39 22.26 -4.39
C ILE A 305 9.91 22.62 -3.01
N GLU A 306 10.12 23.91 -2.72
CA GLU A 306 10.44 24.43 -1.38
C GLU A 306 11.57 23.70 -0.62
N GLY A 307 12.59 23.21 -1.33
CA GLY A 307 13.70 22.46 -0.71
C GLY A 307 13.50 20.95 -0.65
N TRP A 308 12.34 20.44 -1.09
CA TRP A 308 11.98 19.03 -1.10
C TRP A 308 12.09 18.41 -2.49
N GLU A 309 12.63 17.19 -2.52
CA GLU A 309 12.58 16.29 -3.68
C GLU A 309 11.33 15.40 -3.57
N LEU A 310 10.54 15.34 -4.63
CA LEU A 310 9.35 14.51 -4.73
C LEU A 310 9.65 13.21 -5.48
N LYS A 311 9.15 12.09 -4.95
CA LYS A 311 9.25 10.78 -5.59
C LYS A 311 7.94 10.03 -5.48
N THR A 312 7.37 9.67 -6.62
CA THR A 312 6.33 8.65 -6.68
C THR A 312 6.96 7.27 -6.76
N PHE A 313 6.53 6.35 -5.90
CA PHE A 313 6.97 4.97 -5.94
C PHE A 313 5.81 4.04 -5.61
N ARG A 314 5.92 2.80 -6.08
CA ARG A 314 5.24 1.65 -5.45
C ARG A 314 6.23 1.00 -4.51
N PHE A 315 5.78 0.44 -3.39
CA PHE A 315 6.64 -0.29 -2.46
C PHE A 315 7.40 -1.37 -3.23
N SER A 316 8.68 -1.08 -3.44
CA SER A 316 9.63 -1.88 -4.20
C SER A 316 10.91 -1.93 -3.38
N THR A 317 11.80 -2.87 -3.70
CA THR A 317 13.12 -2.94 -3.04
C THR A 317 13.98 -1.69 -3.27
N MET A 318 13.69 -0.89 -4.31
CA MET A 318 14.50 0.28 -4.66
C MET A 318 13.61 1.47 -5.05
N VAL A 319 14.05 2.66 -4.67
CA VAL A 319 13.56 3.94 -5.17
C VAL A 319 14.75 4.63 -5.82
N THR A 320 14.56 5.14 -7.04
CA THR A 320 15.60 5.95 -7.68
C THR A 320 15.71 7.26 -6.92
N LEU A 321 16.85 7.48 -6.27
CA LEU A 321 17.12 8.73 -5.56
C LEU A 321 17.47 9.84 -6.55
N MET A 322 18.46 9.57 -7.41
CA MET A 322 19.00 10.54 -8.37
C MET A 322 19.70 9.81 -9.52
N THR A 323 19.99 10.53 -10.61
CA THR A 323 20.72 10.04 -11.79
C THR A 323 21.96 10.90 -12.06
N PRO A 324 22.99 10.83 -11.20
CA PRO A 324 24.23 11.56 -11.44
C PRO A 324 25.00 10.93 -12.61
N VAL A 325 25.83 11.76 -13.24
CA VAL A 325 26.87 11.28 -14.16
C VAL A 325 28.14 11.04 -13.36
N ALA A 326 28.90 9.99 -13.72
CA ALA A 326 30.18 9.71 -13.09
C ALA A 326 31.17 10.85 -13.31
N ASP A 327 31.82 11.30 -12.24
CA ASP A 327 32.84 12.36 -12.25
C ASP A 327 34.26 11.79 -12.13
N GLY A 328 34.42 10.47 -12.24
CA GLY A 328 35.68 9.76 -12.32
C GLY A 328 35.59 8.45 -13.12
N GLY A 329 36.69 7.70 -13.19
CA GLY A 329 36.75 6.39 -13.85
C GLY A 329 36.58 6.42 -15.37
N ARG A 330 36.33 5.24 -15.97
CA ARG A 330 36.30 5.08 -17.43
C ARG A 330 35.17 5.82 -18.13
N GLU A 331 34.01 5.96 -17.50
CA GLU A 331 32.88 6.70 -18.07
C GLU A 331 33.26 8.16 -18.32
N LYS A 332 33.90 8.83 -17.35
CA LYS A 332 34.41 10.20 -17.51
C LYS A 332 35.54 10.28 -18.53
N THR A 333 36.54 9.39 -18.43
CA THR A 333 37.74 9.46 -19.30
C THR A 333 37.42 9.17 -20.76
N LEU A 334 36.53 8.22 -21.05
CA LEU A 334 36.13 7.87 -22.42
C LEU A 334 35.01 8.76 -22.96
N GLY A 335 34.20 9.34 -22.07
CA GLY A 335 32.91 9.92 -22.40
C GLY A 335 31.83 8.87 -22.66
N MET A 336 30.57 9.24 -22.40
CA MET A 336 29.41 8.33 -22.43
C MET A 336 29.32 7.48 -23.70
N ARG A 337 29.50 8.08 -24.89
CA ARG A 337 29.37 7.36 -26.17
C ARG A 337 30.38 6.22 -26.30
N ARG A 338 31.68 6.50 -26.12
CA ARG A 338 32.73 5.48 -26.22
C ARG A 338 32.65 4.46 -25.09
N PHE A 339 32.17 4.88 -23.92
CA PHE A 339 31.88 3.99 -22.81
C PHE A 339 30.80 2.97 -23.18
N LEU A 340 29.68 3.42 -23.77
CA LEU A 340 28.62 2.54 -24.26
C LEU A 340 29.06 1.64 -25.42
N GLU A 341 29.86 2.15 -26.35
CA GLU A 341 30.44 1.35 -27.44
C GLU A 341 31.32 0.21 -26.91
N ARG A 342 32.08 0.44 -25.83
CA ARG A 342 33.00 -0.54 -25.26
C ARG A 342 32.34 -1.50 -24.27
N HIS A 343 31.40 -1.02 -23.46
CA HIS A 343 30.87 -1.75 -22.31
C HIS A 343 29.35 -1.99 -22.38
N GLY A 344 28.65 -1.29 -23.28
CA GLY A 344 27.23 -1.45 -23.48
C GLY A 344 26.90 -2.78 -24.18
N ARG A 345 25.61 -3.08 -24.16
CA ARG A 345 25.01 -4.18 -24.92
C ARG A 345 23.86 -3.64 -25.75
N GLU A 346 23.59 -4.29 -26.88
CA GLU A 346 22.43 -3.96 -27.69
C GLU A 346 21.15 -4.08 -26.86
N GLY A 347 20.29 -3.06 -26.99
CA GLY A 347 18.96 -3.04 -26.44
C GLY A 347 18.06 -4.02 -27.16
N ARG A 348 16.93 -4.33 -26.54
CA ARG A 348 15.93 -5.23 -27.15
C ARG A 348 15.24 -4.62 -28.37
N ASP A 349 15.37 -3.31 -28.55
CA ASP A 349 14.91 -2.59 -29.73
C ASP A 349 15.83 -2.79 -30.94
N GLY A 350 17.04 -3.35 -30.76
CA GLY A 350 18.02 -3.54 -31.83
C GLY A 350 18.71 -2.25 -32.28
N GLU A 351 18.37 -1.11 -31.70
CA GLU A 351 18.88 0.21 -32.10
C GLU A 351 19.69 0.88 -30.99
N SER A 352 19.33 0.64 -29.72
CA SER A 352 19.97 1.29 -28.59
C SER A 352 21.19 0.52 -28.07
N LEU A 353 22.23 1.23 -27.65
CA LEU A 353 23.28 0.67 -26.80
C LEU A 353 22.97 1.02 -25.35
N ARG A 354 22.92 0.00 -24.48
CA ARG A 354 22.55 0.16 -23.08
C ARG A 354 23.61 -0.44 -22.17
N PHE A 355 24.12 0.35 -21.23
CA PHE A 355 24.89 -0.16 -20.10
C PHE A 355 23.95 -0.29 -18.90
N THR A 356 23.68 -1.53 -18.48
CA THR A 356 22.68 -1.81 -17.43
C THR A 356 23.16 -2.93 -16.51
N GLY A 357 23.12 -2.68 -15.20
CA GLY A 357 23.58 -3.60 -14.17
C GLY A 357 23.40 -3.01 -12.78
N ARG A 358 23.44 -3.84 -11.74
CA ARG A 358 23.48 -3.36 -10.34
C ARG A 358 24.91 -3.44 -9.84
N TYR A 359 25.50 -2.28 -9.58
CA TYR A 359 26.83 -2.15 -8.98
C TYR A 359 26.68 -1.61 -7.57
N ARG A 360 27.41 -2.19 -6.62
CA ARG A 360 27.40 -1.79 -5.20
C ARG A 360 28.83 -1.54 -4.76
N VAL A 361 29.03 -0.55 -3.89
CA VAL A 361 30.34 -0.30 -3.28
C VAL A 361 30.81 -1.56 -2.55
N GLY A 362 32.09 -1.88 -2.71
CA GLY A 362 32.71 -3.08 -2.13
C GLY A 362 32.36 -4.38 -2.86
N SER A 363 31.70 -4.32 -4.02
CA SER A 363 31.40 -5.48 -4.86
C SER A 363 31.95 -5.31 -6.27
N THR A 364 32.53 -6.38 -6.82
CA THR A 364 32.96 -6.44 -8.22
C THR A 364 31.95 -7.23 -9.04
N VAL A 365 31.44 -6.63 -10.11
CA VAL A 365 30.47 -7.25 -11.04
C VAL A 365 31.02 -7.16 -12.45
N GLN A 366 31.22 -8.32 -13.10
CA GLN A 366 31.81 -8.40 -14.45
C GLN A 366 33.16 -7.66 -14.57
N GLY A 367 34.02 -7.80 -13.56
CA GLY A 367 35.34 -7.16 -13.51
C GLY A 367 35.32 -5.66 -13.21
N ARG A 368 34.17 -5.10 -12.84
CA ARG A 368 33.99 -3.66 -12.57
C ARG A 368 33.55 -3.43 -11.14
N THR A 369 34.11 -2.40 -10.51
CA THR A 369 33.78 -1.99 -9.15
C THR A 369 33.22 -0.57 -9.16
N LEU A 370 32.18 -0.34 -8.37
CA LEU A 370 31.67 1.01 -8.08
C LEU A 370 32.41 1.58 -6.88
N GLU A 371 33.01 2.75 -7.06
CA GLU A 371 33.73 3.49 -6.03
C GLU A 371 33.00 4.81 -5.74
N LEU A 372 32.76 5.07 -4.46
CA LEU A 372 32.20 6.33 -3.96
C LEU A 372 33.24 6.93 -3.00
N GLU A 373 33.86 8.03 -3.41
CA GLU A 373 34.83 8.75 -2.58
C GLU A 373 34.10 9.69 -1.61
N GLY A 374 34.49 9.69 -0.33
CA GLY A 374 33.93 10.59 0.70
C GLY A 374 32.90 9.99 1.66
N THR A 375 32.85 8.66 1.82
CA THR A 375 31.93 7.99 2.77
C THR A 375 32.41 8.10 4.23
N GLY A 376 32.36 9.31 4.79
CA GLY A 376 32.59 9.57 6.21
C GLY A 376 31.54 10.54 6.75
N SER A 377 30.60 10.02 7.55
CA SER A 377 29.47 10.70 8.20
C SER A 377 28.19 10.85 7.37
N HIS A 378 27.04 10.80 8.07
CA HIS A 378 25.69 10.64 7.54
C HIS A 378 25.12 11.86 6.77
N ILE A 379 26.01 12.72 6.26
CA ILE A 379 25.70 13.78 5.31
C ILE A 379 26.56 13.47 4.08
N LEU A 380 25.91 13.16 2.95
CA LEU A 380 26.61 12.99 1.68
C LEU A 380 27.08 14.37 1.18
N GLU A 381 28.22 14.85 1.67
CA GLU A 381 28.99 15.86 0.95
C GLU A 381 29.64 15.18 -0.24
N LYS A 382 29.05 15.37 -1.43
CA LYS A 382 29.49 14.75 -2.67
C LYS A 382 30.88 15.25 -3.06
N THR A 383 31.89 14.39 -3.03
CA THR A 383 33.24 14.67 -3.57
C THR A 383 33.63 13.86 -4.81
N GLY A 384 32.95 12.73 -5.11
CA GLY A 384 33.20 11.99 -6.35
C GLY A 384 32.52 10.60 -6.44
N VAL A 385 32.16 10.18 -7.65
CA VAL A 385 31.63 8.85 -8.03
C VAL A 385 32.42 8.32 -9.25
N ALA A 386 33.11 7.19 -9.08
CA ALA A 386 33.94 6.58 -10.12
C ALA A 386 33.64 5.08 -10.30
N LEU A 387 33.91 4.57 -11.51
CA LEU A 387 33.88 3.13 -11.83
C LEU A 387 35.28 2.70 -12.29
N VAL A 388 35.89 1.74 -11.58
CA VAL A 388 37.28 1.28 -11.82
C VAL A 388 37.30 -0.20 -12.24
N GLU A 389 38.17 -0.53 -13.21
CA GLU A 389 38.47 -1.90 -13.67
C GLU A 389 39.87 -2.29 -13.17
N SER A 390 40.04 -3.52 -12.69
CA SER A 390 41.35 -4.09 -12.38
C SER A 390 42.02 -4.59 -13.67
N ASP A 391 43.27 -4.23 -13.91
CA ASP A 391 44.06 -4.81 -15.01
C ASP A 391 44.45 -6.29 -14.69
N PRO A 392 44.69 -7.11 -15.73
CA PRO A 392 44.67 -8.58 -15.66
C PRO A 392 45.72 -9.25 -14.78
#